data_AF-J9BIX1-F1
#
_entry.id   AF-J9BIX1-F1
#
_cell.length_a   1.000
_cell.length_b   1.000
_cell.length_c   1.000
_cell.angle_alpha   90.00
_cell.angle_beta   90.00
_cell.angle_gamma   90.00
#
_symmetry.space_group_name_H-M   'P 1'
#
loop_
_entity.id
_entity.type
_entity.pdbx_description
1 polymer ?
#
loop_
_entity_poly.entity_id
_entity_poly.type
_entity_poly.pdbx_seq_one_letter_code
_entity_poly.pdbx_strand_id
1 'polypeptide(L)'
;MTIPTDFHFTGSLLIFSVVLQIPNIATITSRVFGNDENSMEHGVHYGRTNFSCFNGGSLINGRCHCQERFEGEACEVEPCLHGGRKSKAGKCHCPYGLTGERCEMVTQCIEGKGKLENGRCKCEDRWTGIFCQSRMCHNGISVGSGGQTGSFCLCDIGFTGPFCETPIECNHGSITVENLCSCAPNWVGEDCNQCAYEHQLIDGDCKLITAENSLIAVRNSKAVTLWSLILVIAAASFSTILIAAVIIIYIKKCKRKPSRVGSDAGTDV
;
A
#
# COMPACT_ATOMS: atom_id res chain seq x y z
N MET A 1 27.46 15.48 67.15
CA MET A 1 27.19 16.36 68.31
C MET A 1 26.11 17.32 67.87
N THR A 2 24.92 17.44 68.45
CA THR A 2 24.34 16.97 69.71
C THR A 2 22.85 17.35 69.58
N ILE A 3 21.95 16.48 70.04
CA ILE A 3 20.60 16.90 70.45
C ILE A 3 20.77 17.75 71.73
N PRO A 4 19.98 18.81 71.91
CA PRO A 4 19.16 18.95 73.13
C PRO A 4 17.72 19.41 72.76
N THR A 5 16.63 18.78 73.19
CA THR A 5 16.01 18.60 74.53
C THR A 5 15.35 19.86 75.15
N ASP A 6 14.17 19.61 75.73
CA ASP A 6 13.43 20.37 76.77
C ASP A 6 12.52 21.52 76.29
N PHE A 7 11.18 21.50 76.41
CA PHE A 7 10.23 21.04 77.45
C PHE A 7 10.49 21.69 78.83
N HIS A 8 9.81 22.82 79.11
CA HIS A 8 8.96 23.07 80.30
C HIS A 8 8.72 24.58 80.56
N PHE A 9 7.46 24.93 80.83
CA PHE A 9 7.05 26.05 81.71
C PHE A 9 5.64 25.66 82.20
N THR A 10 5.43 24.95 83.32
CA THR A 10 5.23 25.46 84.71
C THR A 10 4.72 26.90 84.74
N GLY A 11 3.58 27.32 85.29
CA GLY A 11 2.65 26.78 86.28
C GLY A 11 2.21 27.96 87.17
N SER A 12 0.89 28.07 87.47
CA SER A 12 0.25 28.97 88.46
C SER A 12 0.23 30.49 88.14
N LEU A 13 -0.79 31.30 88.47
CA LEU A 13 -1.64 31.32 89.66
C LEU A 13 -2.85 32.30 89.48
N LEU A 14 -4.10 31.81 89.71
CA LEU A 14 -5.31 32.43 90.34
C LEU A 14 -5.91 33.76 89.73
N ILE A 15 -7.22 34.10 89.75
CA ILE A 15 -8.24 34.22 90.82
C ILE A 15 -9.64 34.53 90.19
N PHE A 16 -10.69 33.80 90.60
CA PHE A 16 -12.13 34.12 90.77
C PHE A 16 -12.97 34.59 89.54
N SER A 17 -14.16 34.04 89.27
CA SER A 17 -15.31 34.00 90.18
C SER A 17 -16.32 32.91 89.82
N VAL A 18 -16.84 32.27 90.87
CA VAL A 18 -17.95 31.31 90.88
C VAL A 18 -19.27 32.09 90.89
N VAL A 19 -20.22 31.71 90.02
CA VAL A 19 -21.66 31.77 90.34
C VAL A 19 -22.32 30.49 89.82
N LEU A 20 -22.72 29.63 90.74
CA LEU A 20 -23.69 28.55 90.53
C LEU A 20 -25.10 29.17 90.47
N GLN A 21 -25.93 28.75 89.52
CA GLN A 21 -27.32 28.30 89.77
C GLN A 21 -27.94 27.67 88.51
N ILE A 22 -28.75 26.64 88.74
CA ILE A 22 -29.19 25.56 87.82
C ILE A 22 -30.56 25.91 87.17
N PRO A 23 -31.25 25.01 86.44
CA PRO A 23 -31.46 24.97 84.99
C PRO A 23 -32.87 25.44 84.56
N ASN A 24 -33.13 25.58 83.26
CA ASN A 24 -34.48 25.38 82.73
C ASN A 24 -34.44 24.59 81.42
N ILE A 25 -34.87 23.34 81.52
CA ILE A 25 -35.32 22.52 80.39
C ILE A 25 -36.75 22.96 80.10
N ALA A 26 -36.98 23.49 78.90
CA ALA A 26 -38.32 23.64 78.36
C ALA A 26 -38.32 23.32 76.86
N THR A 27 -38.73 22.07 76.60
CA THR A 27 -39.73 21.67 75.59
C THR A 27 -39.48 22.01 74.12
N ILE A 28 -39.25 20.92 73.40
CA ILE A 28 -39.57 20.63 72.01
C ILE A 28 -40.94 21.18 71.61
N THR A 29 -41.00 22.03 70.58
CA THR A 29 -42.14 22.13 69.65
C THR A 29 -41.65 22.49 68.24
N SER A 30 -41.75 21.50 67.35
CA SER A 30 -42.22 21.58 65.95
C SER A 30 -41.81 22.76 65.03
N ARG A 31 -41.11 22.37 63.96
CA ARG A 31 -40.85 23.10 62.70
C ARG A 31 -42.09 23.83 62.14
N VAL A 32 -41.92 25.06 61.63
CA VAL A 32 -42.43 25.55 60.33
C VAL A 32 -41.58 26.74 59.86
N PHE A 33 -40.95 26.56 58.70
CA PHE A 33 -40.52 27.50 57.65
C PHE A 33 -40.07 28.94 58.00
N GLY A 34 -38.77 29.17 57.80
CA GLY A 34 -38.22 30.44 57.32
C GLY A 34 -37.14 30.11 56.28
N ASN A 35 -37.40 30.48 55.02
CA ASN A 35 -36.39 30.47 53.96
C ASN A 35 -35.46 31.65 54.19
N ASP A 36 -34.15 31.43 54.17
CA ASP A 36 -33.27 32.29 53.39
C ASP A 36 -31.94 31.58 53.11
N GLU A 37 -31.51 31.81 51.88
CA GLU A 37 -30.33 31.33 51.21
C GLU A 37 -29.06 31.74 51.95
N ASN A 38 -28.07 30.84 51.95
CA ASN A 38 -26.63 31.08 51.86
C ASN A 38 -25.87 30.11 52.77
N SER A 39 -25.41 28.99 52.21
CA SER A 39 -24.41 28.12 52.82
C SER A 39 -23.74 27.29 51.72
N MET A 40 -22.73 27.88 51.09
CA MET A 40 -21.71 27.11 50.36
C MET A 40 -20.37 27.35 51.04
N GLU A 41 -20.21 26.79 52.23
CA GLU A 41 -18.90 26.46 52.78
C GLU A 41 -18.91 25.06 53.39
N HIS A 42 -17.98 24.25 52.88
CA HIS A 42 -17.33 23.10 53.50
C HIS A 42 -18.11 22.31 54.57
N GLY A 43 -18.80 21.26 54.12
CA GLY A 43 -19.31 20.21 55.00
C GLY A 43 -19.37 18.88 54.27
N VAL A 44 -18.50 17.94 54.64
CA VAL A 44 -18.61 16.52 54.24
C VAL A 44 -19.91 15.98 54.83
N HIS A 45 -20.97 15.94 54.02
CA HIS A 45 -22.24 15.32 54.40
C HIS A 45 -22.16 13.80 54.19
N TYR A 46 -21.86 13.06 55.26
CA TYR A 46 -22.16 11.64 55.36
C TYR A 46 -23.69 11.49 55.52
N GLY A 47 -24.42 11.55 54.40
CA GLY A 47 -25.88 11.60 54.48
C GLY A 47 -26.63 11.78 53.16
N ARG A 48 -26.51 10.77 52.27
CA ARG A 48 -27.46 10.45 51.19
C ARG A 48 -27.66 11.50 50.08
N THR A 49 -26.92 11.30 48.99
CA THR A 49 -27.52 11.07 47.65
C THR A 49 -26.63 10.06 46.92
N ASN A 50 -27.20 9.34 45.97
CA ASN A 50 -26.51 8.34 45.16
C ASN A 50 -25.39 9.01 44.35
N PHE A 51 -24.15 8.98 44.85
CA PHE A 51 -22.99 9.56 44.17
C PHE A 51 -22.58 8.62 43.04
N SER A 52 -23.07 8.93 41.84
CA SER A 52 -22.78 8.17 40.62
C SER A 52 -21.76 8.91 39.79
N CYS A 53 -20.77 8.19 39.29
CA CYS A 53 -19.84 8.71 38.31
C CYS A 53 -20.52 8.73 36.93
N PHE A 54 -20.39 9.85 36.23
CA PHE A 54 -20.86 10.02 34.86
C PHE A 54 -19.84 9.49 33.86
N ASN A 55 -20.24 9.39 32.59
CA ASN A 55 -19.35 9.14 31.46
C ASN A 55 -18.44 7.90 31.58
N GLY A 56 -18.94 6.84 32.21
CA GLY A 56 -18.20 5.59 32.42
C GLY A 56 -17.07 5.70 33.45
N GLY A 57 -17.10 6.73 34.29
CA GLY A 57 -16.21 6.83 35.45
C GLY A 57 -16.49 5.71 36.46
N SER A 58 -15.44 5.28 37.16
CA SER A 58 -15.52 4.21 38.17
C SER A 58 -15.49 4.82 39.57
N LEU A 59 -16.43 4.44 40.44
CA LEU A 59 -16.44 4.87 41.83
C LEU A 59 -15.46 4.02 42.64
N ILE A 60 -14.36 4.63 43.09
CA ILE A 60 -13.30 3.93 43.85
C ILE A 60 -13.04 4.72 45.15
N ASN A 61 -13.21 4.07 46.31
CA ASN A 61 -13.01 4.66 47.64
C ASN A 61 -13.75 6.00 47.86
N GLY A 62 -14.97 6.11 47.34
CA GLY A 62 -15.80 7.31 47.50
C GLY A 62 -15.42 8.49 46.59
N ARG A 63 -14.55 8.29 45.59
CA ARG A 63 -14.21 9.28 44.56
C ARG A 63 -14.39 8.68 43.18
N CYS A 64 -14.83 9.49 42.21
CA CYS A 64 -14.88 9.04 40.83
C CYS A 64 -13.50 9.06 40.19
N HIS A 65 -13.18 7.98 39.49
CA HIS A 65 -12.03 7.86 38.62
C HIS A 65 -12.51 7.93 37.17
N CYS A 66 -12.20 9.03 36.51
CA CYS A 66 -12.70 9.32 35.17
C CYS A 66 -11.91 8.58 34.10
N GLN A 67 -12.58 8.27 32.99
CA GLN A 67 -11.88 7.83 31.77
C GLN A 67 -10.94 8.94 31.28
N GLU A 68 -9.96 8.62 30.44
CA GLU A 68 -8.90 9.52 29.93
C GLU A 68 -9.38 10.86 29.31
N ARG A 69 -10.70 11.06 29.17
CA ARG A 69 -11.34 12.19 28.52
C ARG A 69 -12.45 12.84 29.34
N PHE A 70 -12.52 12.67 30.66
CA PHE A 70 -13.50 13.38 31.49
C PHE A 70 -12.84 13.91 32.77
N GLU A 71 -13.37 15.01 33.28
CA GLU A 71 -12.90 15.71 34.48
C GLU A 71 -14.09 15.97 35.43
N GLY A 72 -13.83 16.53 36.60
CA GLY A 72 -14.85 16.84 37.61
C GLY A 72 -14.92 15.80 38.73
N GLU A 73 -15.61 16.13 39.81
CA GLU A 73 -15.68 15.24 40.98
C GLU A 73 -16.48 13.98 40.70
N ALA A 74 -17.46 14.07 39.81
CA ALA A 74 -18.30 12.97 39.34
C ALA A 74 -18.06 12.62 37.87
N CYS A 75 -16.97 13.08 37.24
CA CYS A 75 -16.68 12.91 35.81
C CYS A 75 -17.70 13.58 34.86
N GLU A 76 -18.36 14.62 35.34
CA GLU A 76 -19.39 15.40 34.64
C GLU A 76 -18.82 16.42 33.67
N VAL A 77 -17.55 16.80 33.83
CA VAL A 77 -16.92 17.83 33.00
C VAL A 77 -16.31 17.18 31.77
N GLU A 78 -16.87 17.50 30.62
CA GLU A 78 -16.32 17.05 29.35
C GLU A 78 -15.23 18.02 28.85
N PRO A 79 -14.10 17.53 28.34
CA PRO A 79 -12.97 18.35 27.92
C PRO A 79 -13.23 19.03 26.56
N CYS A 80 -12.41 20.03 26.26
CA CYS A 80 -12.33 20.63 24.94
C CYS A 80 -11.89 19.60 23.90
N LEU A 81 -12.53 19.61 22.73
CA LEU A 81 -12.26 18.71 21.62
C LEU A 81 -11.23 19.29 20.66
N HIS A 82 -10.71 18.43 19.78
CA HIS A 82 -9.88 18.79 18.63
C HIS A 82 -8.69 19.72 18.94
N GLY A 83 -8.08 19.58 20.12
CA GLY A 83 -6.93 20.40 20.54
C GLY A 83 -7.29 21.77 21.12
N GLY A 84 -8.58 22.02 21.41
CA GLY A 84 -9.02 23.19 22.17
C GLY A 84 -8.40 23.24 23.57
N ARG A 85 -8.17 24.46 24.07
CA ARG A 85 -7.53 24.70 25.37
C ARG A 85 -8.54 25.32 26.33
N LYS A 86 -8.59 24.79 27.56
CA LYS A 86 -9.47 25.30 28.61
C LYS A 86 -8.91 26.60 29.18
N SER A 87 -9.75 27.64 29.27
CA SER A 87 -9.43 28.90 29.92
C SER A 87 -9.51 28.79 31.45
N LYS A 88 -9.00 29.81 32.16
CA LYS A 88 -9.14 29.88 33.63
C LYS A 88 -10.60 29.91 34.11
N ALA A 89 -11.52 30.38 33.27
CA ALA A 89 -12.95 30.42 33.55
C ALA A 89 -13.69 29.13 33.14
N GLY A 90 -12.97 28.09 32.70
CA GLY A 90 -13.56 26.80 32.30
C GLY A 90 -14.06 26.72 30.85
N LYS A 91 -14.15 27.85 30.12
CA LYS A 91 -14.55 27.88 28.71
C LYS A 91 -13.43 27.38 27.77
N CYS A 92 -13.79 26.69 26.69
CA CYS A 92 -12.83 26.27 25.67
C CYS A 92 -12.46 27.39 24.69
N HIS A 93 -11.16 27.55 24.46
CA HIS A 93 -10.61 28.32 23.35
C HIS A 93 -10.32 27.38 22.19
N CYS A 94 -11.02 27.60 21.08
CA CYS A 94 -10.98 26.72 19.92
C CYS A 94 -9.85 27.08 18.96
N PRO A 95 -9.19 26.08 18.36
CA PRO A 95 -8.30 26.30 17.25
C PRO A 95 -9.03 26.92 16.05
N TYR A 96 -8.27 27.45 15.10
CA TYR A 96 -8.84 28.04 13.89
C TYR A 96 -9.74 27.03 13.15
N GLY A 97 -10.88 27.51 12.66
CA GLY A 97 -11.87 26.70 11.95
C GLY A 97 -12.84 25.92 12.84
N LEU A 98 -12.72 26.02 14.16
CA LEU A 98 -13.58 25.33 15.13
C LEU A 98 -14.34 26.29 16.03
N THR A 99 -15.56 25.91 16.41
CA THR A 99 -16.47 26.65 17.28
C THR A 99 -17.29 25.70 18.16
N GLY A 100 -18.16 26.26 19.00
CA GLY A 100 -18.93 25.52 20.00
C GLY A 100 -18.33 25.67 21.39
N GLU A 101 -19.08 25.26 22.40
CA GLU A 101 -18.64 25.35 23.81
C GLU A 101 -17.45 24.43 24.08
N ARG A 102 -17.27 23.40 23.25
CA ARG A 102 -16.22 22.39 23.36
C ARG A 102 -15.38 22.25 22.09
N CYS A 103 -15.49 23.15 21.11
CA CYS A 103 -14.80 23.05 19.82
C CYS A 103 -15.23 21.83 18.99
N GLU A 104 -16.49 21.45 19.13
CA GLU A 104 -17.15 20.33 18.49
C GLU A 104 -17.66 20.65 17.07
N MET A 105 -17.88 21.93 16.77
CA MET A 105 -18.37 22.39 15.47
C MET A 105 -17.24 22.91 14.60
N VAL A 106 -17.33 22.66 13.30
CA VAL A 106 -16.46 23.24 12.27
C VAL A 106 -17.15 24.42 11.59
N THR A 107 -16.38 25.43 11.22
CA THR A 107 -16.90 26.62 10.53
C THR A 107 -16.92 26.48 9.02
N GLN A 108 -16.08 25.60 8.48
CA GLN A 108 -15.94 25.38 7.04
C GLN A 108 -15.33 24.01 6.75
N CYS A 109 -15.63 23.49 5.57
CA CYS A 109 -14.97 22.31 5.00
C CYS A 109 -14.00 22.76 3.91
N ILE A 110 -13.04 21.90 3.55
CA ILE A 110 -12.21 22.19 2.39
C ILE A 110 -13.08 22.13 1.12
N GLU A 111 -12.98 23.18 0.32
CA GLU A 111 -13.74 23.34 -0.92
C GLU A 111 -13.53 22.15 -1.86
N GLY A 112 -14.62 21.65 -2.44
CA GLY A 112 -14.63 20.50 -3.34
C GLY A 112 -14.41 19.13 -2.68
N LYS A 113 -14.19 19.07 -1.35
CA LYS A 113 -13.93 17.81 -0.62
C LYS A 113 -15.02 17.44 0.38
N GLY A 114 -15.92 18.36 0.67
CA GLY A 114 -17.04 18.13 1.58
C GLY A 114 -17.97 19.32 1.67
N LYS A 115 -19.12 19.08 2.31
CA LYS A 115 -20.15 20.09 2.55
C LYS A 115 -20.37 20.25 4.04
N LEU A 116 -20.57 21.49 4.48
CA LEU A 116 -20.86 21.80 5.87
C LEU A 116 -22.33 21.54 6.16
N GLU A 117 -22.61 20.61 7.07
CA GLU A 117 -23.95 20.23 7.49
C GLU A 117 -24.01 20.20 9.02
N ASN A 118 -24.85 21.06 9.62
CA ASN A 118 -25.07 21.13 11.08
C ASN A 118 -23.76 21.20 11.90
N GLY A 119 -22.85 22.10 11.50
CA GLY A 119 -21.58 22.30 12.19
C GLY A 119 -20.58 21.14 12.03
N ARG A 120 -20.79 20.21 11.09
CA ARG A 120 -19.87 19.12 10.77
C ARG A 120 -19.64 19.02 9.27
N CYS A 121 -18.47 18.57 8.86
CA CYS A 121 -18.20 18.30 7.45
C CYS A 121 -18.69 16.91 7.06
N LYS A 122 -19.58 16.86 6.07
CA LYS A 122 -19.89 15.66 5.33
C LYS A 122 -18.94 15.59 4.14
N CYS A 123 -17.96 14.70 4.21
CA CYS A 123 -16.96 14.57 3.16
C CYS A 123 -17.53 13.91 1.91
N GLU A 124 -17.06 14.37 0.77
CA GLU A 124 -17.26 13.71 -0.51
C GLU A 124 -16.45 12.40 -0.55
N ASP A 125 -16.75 11.56 -1.54
CA ASP A 125 -16.09 10.27 -1.69
C ASP A 125 -14.56 10.39 -1.65
N ARG A 126 -13.96 9.52 -0.83
CA ARG A 126 -12.50 9.36 -0.64
C ARG A 126 -11.82 10.46 0.16
N TRP A 127 -12.58 11.32 0.82
CA TRP A 127 -12.07 12.28 1.80
C TRP A 127 -12.57 11.98 3.21
N THR A 128 -11.77 12.32 4.20
CA THR A 128 -12.05 12.12 5.62
C THR A 128 -11.35 13.19 6.48
N GLY A 129 -11.58 13.13 7.79
CA GLY A 129 -11.11 14.12 8.76
C GLY A 129 -12.14 15.23 9.00
N ILE A 130 -11.93 15.97 10.09
CA ILE A 130 -12.91 16.96 10.59
C ILE A 130 -13.22 18.08 9.58
N PHE A 131 -12.27 18.39 8.68
CA PHE A 131 -12.41 19.38 7.61
C PHE A 131 -12.40 18.74 6.20
N CYS A 132 -12.48 17.41 6.10
CA CYS A 132 -12.25 16.66 4.85
C CYS A 132 -10.86 16.86 4.25
N GLN A 133 -9.85 17.01 5.11
CA GLN A 133 -8.47 17.29 4.73
C GLN A 133 -7.66 16.05 4.36
N SER A 134 -8.06 14.89 4.86
CA SER A 134 -7.32 13.64 4.71
C SER A 134 -7.91 12.86 3.55
N ARG A 135 -7.07 12.42 2.63
CA ARG A 135 -7.48 11.56 1.52
C ARG A 135 -7.39 10.09 1.95
N MET A 136 -8.35 9.28 1.52
CA MET A 136 -8.38 7.84 1.80
C MET A 136 -7.67 7.06 0.69
N CYS A 137 -7.22 5.84 1.01
CA CYS A 137 -6.79 4.87 0.00
C CYS A 137 -8.00 4.45 -0.84
N HIS A 138 -7.85 4.40 -2.16
CA HIS A 138 -8.91 3.99 -3.09
C HIS A 138 -9.01 2.46 -3.15
N ASN A 139 -7.95 1.80 -3.64
CA ASN A 139 -7.87 0.34 -3.78
C ASN A 139 -6.72 -0.19 -2.91
N GLY A 140 -6.96 -0.23 -1.60
CA GLY A 140 -5.95 -0.68 -0.65
C GLY A 140 -6.28 -0.28 0.78
N ILE A 141 -5.31 -0.50 1.66
CA ILE A 141 -5.47 -0.26 3.10
C ILE A 141 -4.55 0.88 3.56
N SER A 142 -5.04 1.70 4.49
CA SER A 142 -4.20 2.71 5.14
C SER A 142 -3.36 2.07 6.24
N VAL A 143 -2.05 2.19 6.13
CA VAL A 143 -1.06 1.67 7.09
C VAL A 143 -0.34 2.83 7.76
N GLY A 144 -0.05 2.68 9.05
CA GLY A 144 0.59 3.69 9.88
C GLY A 144 -0.35 4.16 10.99
N SER A 145 0.21 4.28 12.20
CA SER A 145 -0.48 4.88 13.34
C SER A 145 -0.18 6.38 13.29
N GLY A 146 -1.20 7.23 13.39
CA GLY A 146 -1.16 8.68 13.12
C GLY A 146 -0.21 9.53 14.00
N GLY A 147 1.08 9.21 14.01
CA GLY A 147 2.18 10.01 14.52
C GLY A 147 2.87 10.80 13.40
N GLN A 148 4.08 11.31 13.68
CA GLN A 148 4.80 12.28 12.84
C GLN A 148 5.12 11.81 11.40
N THR A 149 5.02 10.50 11.11
CA THR A 149 5.32 9.93 9.78
C THR A 149 4.09 9.85 8.85
N GLY A 150 2.89 10.20 9.34
CA GLY A 150 1.66 10.12 8.55
C GLY A 150 1.22 8.68 8.23
N SER A 151 0.00 8.53 7.73
CA SER A 151 -0.51 7.26 7.18
C SER A 151 -0.19 7.19 5.68
N PHE A 152 0.21 6.02 5.18
CA PHE A 152 0.39 5.75 3.75
C PHE A 152 -0.52 4.60 3.29
N CYS A 153 -0.72 4.47 1.98
CA CYS A 153 -1.56 3.42 1.42
C CYS A 153 -0.71 2.23 0.95
N LEU A 154 -1.11 1.03 1.36
CA LEU A 154 -0.67 -0.22 0.75
C LEU A 154 -1.73 -0.64 -0.26
N CYS A 155 -1.35 -0.68 -1.53
CA CYS A 155 -2.29 -0.92 -2.63
C CYS A 155 -2.59 -2.40 -2.84
N ASP A 156 -3.83 -2.67 -3.21
CA ASP A 156 -4.28 -3.97 -3.68
C ASP A 156 -3.55 -4.34 -4.99
N ILE A 157 -3.62 -5.62 -5.37
CA ILE A 157 -2.99 -6.09 -6.60
C ILE A 157 -3.63 -5.38 -7.81
N GLY A 158 -2.80 -4.81 -8.67
CA GLY A 158 -3.19 -4.07 -9.87
C GLY A 158 -3.32 -2.57 -9.71
N PHE A 159 -2.96 -2.01 -8.55
CA PHE A 159 -3.03 -0.57 -8.31
C PHE A 159 -1.73 0.00 -7.75
N THR A 160 -1.47 1.26 -8.07
CA THR A 160 -0.31 2.03 -7.64
C THR A 160 -0.69 3.49 -7.35
N GLY A 161 0.30 4.28 -6.94
CA GLY A 161 0.14 5.68 -6.55
C GLY A 161 0.03 5.87 -5.04
N PRO A 162 0.15 7.12 -4.57
CA PRO A 162 0.17 7.43 -3.14
C PRO A 162 -1.15 7.10 -2.42
N PHE A 163 -2.26 7.02 -3.16
CA PHE A 163 -3.58 6.66 -2.64
C PHE A 163 -4.21 5.49 -3.40
N CYS A 164 -3.42 4.70 -4.12
CA CYS A 164 -3.89 3.53 -4.89
C CYS A 164 -4.98 3.86 -5.92
N GLU A 165 -4.90 5.06 -6.49
CA GLU A 165 -5.87 5.57 -7.46
C GLU A 165 -5.54 5.17 -8.91
N THR A 166 -4.30 4.77 -9.18
CA THR A 166 -3.83 4.50 -10.55
C THR A 166 -3.83 3.00 -10.80
N PRO A 167 -4.60 2.49 -11.77
CA PRO A 167 -4.50 1.10 -12.19
C PRO A 167 -3.17 0.85 -12.91
N ILE A 168 -2.60 -0.34 -12.74
CA ILE A 168 -1.39 -0.78 -13.44
C ILE A 168 -1.81 -1.42 -14.77
N GLU A 169 -1.22 -0.97 -15.87
CA GLU A 169 -1.52 -1.46 -17.21
C GLU A 169 -0.31 -2.18 -17.82
N CYS A 170 -0.40 -3.50 -17.96
CA CYS A 170 0.63 -4.30 -18.62
C CYS A 170 0.18 -4.66 -20.05
N ASN A 171 0.68 -3.95 -21.06
CA ASN A 171 0.21 -4.07 -22.44
C ASN A 171 0.38 -5.50 -23.00
N HIS A 172 1.56 -6.09 -22.78
CA HIS A 172 1.89 -7.44 -23.21
C HIS A 172 2.45 -8.25 -22.04
N GLY A 173 1.66 -8.34 -20.97
CA GLY A 173 2.09 -9.00 -19.75
C GLY A 173 0.96 -9.20 -18.75
N SER A 174 1.36 -9.57 -17.53
CA SER A 174 0.44 -9.72 -16.41
C SER A 174 1.01 -9.08 -15.16
N ILE A 175 0.12 -8.63 -14.28
CA ILE A 175 0.48 -8.00 -13.01
C ILE A 175 0.90 -9.07 -12.02
N THR A 176 2.03 -8.87 -11.35
CA THR A 176 2.55 -9.75 -10.29
C THR A 176 1.97 -9.39 -8.92
N VAL A 177 2.20 -10.25 -7.93
CA VAL A 177 1.83 -9.99 -6.52
C VAL A 177 2.57 -8.79 -5.91
N GLU A 178 3.67 -8.35 -6.52
CA GLU A 178 4.45 -7.18 -6.11
C GLU A 178 4.01 -5.91 -6.84
N ASN A 179 2.88 -5.94 -7.57
CA ASN A 179 2.39 -4.79 -8.33
C ASN A 179 3.38 -4.29 -9.39
N LEU A 180 4.03 -5.23 -10.08
CA LEU A 180 4.88 -4.95 -11.24
C LEU A 180 4.39 -5.75 -12.46
N CYS A 181 4.64 -5.26 -13.66
CA CYS A 181 4.36 -6.05 -14.85
C CYS A 181 5.42 -7.14 -15.07
N SER A 182 4.94 -8.37 -15.25
CA SER A 182 5.72 -9.46 -15.82
C SER A 182 5.42 -9.55 -17.31
N CYS A 183 6.41 -9.24 -18.13
CA CYS A 183 6.24 -9.18 -19.59
C CYS A 183 6.28 -10.55 -20.25
N ALA A 184 5.46 -10.70 -21.29
CA ALA A 184 5.51 -11.83 -22.21
C ALA A 184 6.87 -11.86 -22.96
N PRO A 185 7.26 -13.02 -23.52
CA PRO A 185 8.49 -13.11 -24.30
C PRO A 185 8.56 -12.04 -25.38
N ASN A 186 9.76 -11.50 -25.61
CA ASN A 186 10.06 -10.45 -26.59
C ASN A 186 9.55 -9.06 -26.24
N TRP A 187 8.87 -8.90 -25.10
CA TRP A 187 8.41 -7.61 -24.57
C TRP A 187 9.17 -7.23 -23.29
N VAL A 188 9.42 -5.94 -23.11
CA VAL A 188 10.11 -5.36 -21.95
C VAL A 188 9.52 -4.00 -21.59
N GLY A 189 10.01 -3.42 -20.50
CA GLY A 189 9.58 -2.12 -19.97
C GLY A 189 8.67 -2.28 -18.75
N GLU A 190 8.44 -1.17 -18.05
CA GLU A 190 7.60 -1.14 -16.85
C GLU A 190 6.15 -1.58 -17.15
N ASP A 191 5.65 -1.24 -18.33
CA ASP A 191 4.27 -1.53 -18.79
C ASP A 191 4.24 -2.55 -19.96
N CYS A 192 5.35 -3.24 -20.22
CA CYS A 192 5.50 -4.22 -21.32
C CYS A 192 5.12 -3.69 -22.70
N ASN A 193 5.45 -2.43 -22.98
CA ASN A 193 5.12 -1.74 -24.23
C ASN A 193 6.31 -1.61 -25.20
N GLN A 194 7.46 -2.18 -24.86
CA GLN A 194 8.68 -2.09 -25.67
C GLN A 194 9.12 -3.47 -26.13
N CYS A 195 9.70 -3.55 -27.33
CA CYS A 195 10.35 -4.79 -27.77
C CYS A 195 11.66 -5.00 -27.01
N ALA A 196 11.93 -6.27 -26.68
CA ALA A 196 13.20 -6.70 -26.15
C ALA A 196 14.36 -6.39 -27.11
N TYR A 197 15.59 -6.46 -26.60
CA TYR A 197 16.79 -6.31 -27.43
C TYR A 197 16.76 -7.28 -28.63
N GLU A 198 17.24 -6.82 -29.79
CA GLU A 198 17.19 -7.55 -31.08
C GLU A 198 15.79 -7.92 -31.59
N HIS A 199 14.72 -7.32 -31.04
CA HIS A 199 13.37 -7.46 -31.56
C HIS A 199 12.84 -6.13 -32.11
N GLN A 200 12.04 -6.22 -33.18
CA GLN A 200 11.40 -5.08 -33.81
C GLN A 200 9.89 -5.32 -33.89
N LEU A 201 9.11 -4.25 -33.69
CA LEU A 201 7.65 -4.28 -33.82
C LEU A 201 7.26 -4.42 -35.29
N ILE A 202 6.63 -5.54 -35.65
CA ILE A 202 6.18 -5.87 -37.01
C ILE A 202 4.77 -6.46 -36.91
N ASP A 203 3.79 -5.74 -37.46
CA ASP A 203 2.37 -6.11 -37.44
C ASP A 203 1.78 -6.28 -36.03
N GLY A 204 2.20 -5.45 -35.08
CA GLY A 204 1.71 -5.48 -33.69
C GLY A 204 2.46 -6.45 -32.78
N ASP A 205 3.40 -7.24 -33.31
CA ASP A 205 4.20 -8.18 -32.52
C ASP A 205 5.70 -7.87 -32.59
N CYS A 206 6.41 -8.09 -31.48
CA CYS A 206 7.86 -8.00 -31.43
C CYS A 206 8.51 -9.27 -32.00
N LYS A 207 9.13 -9.16 -33.17
CA LYS A 207 9.79 -10.25 -33.90
C LYS A 207 11.30 -10.05 -33.94
N LEU A 208 12.06 -11.15 -33.89
CA LEU A 208 13.53 -11.10 -33.93
C LEU A 208 14.01 -10.46 -35.23
N ILE A 209 14.99 -9.57 -35.14
CA ILE A 209 15.69 -9.01 -36.30
C ILE A 209 16.60 -10.12 -36.82
N THR A 210 16.12 -10.95 -37.74
CA THR A 210 17.00 -11.88 -38.46
C THR A 210 17.99 -11.07 -39.28
N ALA A 211 19.23 -10.95 -38.80
CA ALA A 211 20.34 -10.50 -39.63
C ALA A 211 20.45 -11.49 -40.80
N GLU A 212 20.26 -11.00 -42.03
CA GLU A 212 20.26 -11.78 -43.28
C GLU A 212 21.47 -12.71 -43.40
N ASN A 213 22.57 -12.38 -42.72
CA ASN A 213 23.80 -13.17 -42.62
C ASN A 213 23.59 -14.61 -42.11
N SER A 214 22.58 -14.84 -41.26
CA SER A 214 22.28 -16.17 -40.70
C SER A 214 21.50 -17.09 -41.66
N LEU A 215 20.72 -16.50 -42.58
CA LEU A 215 19.98 -17.24 -43.61
C LEU A 215 20.87 -17.67 -44.79
N ILE A 216 21.97 -16.96 -45.04
CA ILE A 216 22.96 -17.31 -46.08
C ILE A 216 23.57 -18.69 -45.81
N ALA A 217 23.84 -19.03 -44.54
CA ALA A 217 24.40 -20.34 -44.18
C ALA A 217 23.48 -21.51 -44.58
N VAL A 218 22.17 -21.36 -44.41
CA VAL A 218 21.18 -22.40 -44.77
C VAL A 218 20.97 -22.49 -46.29
N ARG A 219 20.96 -21.35 -47.00
CA ARG A 219 20.84 -21.33 -48.47
C ARG A 219 22.07 -21.93 -49.16
N ASN A 220 23.27 -21.69 -48.63
CA ASN A 220 24.51 -22.24 -49.16
C ASN A 220 24.61 -23.77 -49.01
N SER A 221 24.05 -24.36 -47.96
CA SER A 221 24.00 -25.83 -47.78
C SER A 221 23.35 -26.54 -48.98
N LYS A 222 22.18 -26.06 -49.43
CA LYS A 222 21.48 -26.66 -50.58
C LYS A 222 22.22 -26.43 -51.90
N ALA A 223 22.80 -25.25 -52.09
CA ALA A 223 23.58 -24.95 -53.29
C ALA A 223 24.83 -25.85 -53.40
N VAL A 224 25.58 -26.04 -52.31
CA VAL A 224 26.78 -26.90 -52.28
C VAL A 224 26.44 -28.34 -52.68
N THR A 225 25.32 -28.90 -52.21
CA THR A 225 24.90 -30.26 -52.59
C THR A 225 24.53 -30.40 -54.07
N LEU A 226 23.96 -29.36 -54.69
CA LEU A 226 23.58 -29.36 -56.11
C LEU A 226 24.80 -29.29 -57.04
N TRP A 227 25.77 -28.42 -56.73
CA TRP A 227 27.00 -28.32 -57.53
C TRP A 227 27.79 -29.63 -57.53
N SER A 228 27.86 -30.34 -56.39
CA SER A 228 28.49 -31.66 -56.32
C SER A 228 27.80 -32.70 -57.21
N LEU A 229 26.47 -32.72 -57.28
CA LEU A 229 25.72 -33.64 -58.14
C LEU A 229 25.93 -33.35 -59.63
N ILE A 230 25.95 -32.09 -60.03
CA ILE A 230 26.16 -31.67 -61.43
C ILE A 230 27.55 -32.14 -61.92
N LEU A 231 28.59 -32.00 -61.09
CA LEU A 231 29.94 -32.44 -61.44
C LEU A 231 30.04 -33.95 -61.66
N VAL A 232 29.36 -34.75 -60.83
CA VAL A 232 29.33 -36.22 -60.96
C VAL A 232 28.62 -36.63 -62.25
N ILE A 233 27.48 -36.00 -62.57
CA ILE A 233 26.71 -36.29 -63.79
C ILE A 233 27.52 -35.91 -65.04
N ALA A 234 28.22 -34.77 -65.01
CA ALA A 234 29.09 -34.35 -66.10
C ALA A 234 30.25 -35.34 -66.32
N ALA A 235 30.93 -35.77 -65.26
CA ALA A 235 32.01 -36.75 -65.38
C ALA A 235 31.54 -38.10 -65.93
N ALA A 236 30.36 -38.56 -65.51
CA ALA A 236 29.74 -39.77 -66.02
C ALA A 236 29.37 -39.64 -67.52
N SER A 237 28.81 -38.50 -67.94
CA SER A 237 28.45 -38.29 -69.35
C SER A 237 29.68 -38.17 -70.26
N PHE A 238 30.75 -37.51 -69.81
CA PHE A 238 32.01 -37.50 -70.56
C PHE A 238 32.61 -38.90 -70.70
N SER A 239 32.55 -39.71 -69.65
CA SER A 239 33.06 -41.09 -69.66
C SER A 239 32.29 -41.97 -70.64
N THR A 240 30.96 -41.88 -70.67
CA THR A 240 30.13 -42.65 -71.61
C THR A 240 30.35 -42.24 -73.07
N ILE A 241 30.53 -40.94 -73.33
CA ILE A 241 30.85 -40.43 -74.67
C ILE A 241 32.20 -40.95 -75.15
N LEU A 242 33.23 -40.94 -74.28
CA LEU A 242 34.55 -41.48 -74.63
C LEU A 242 34.50 -42.96 -74.95
N ILE A 243 33.78 -43.76 -74.15
CA ILE A 243 33.61 -45.18 -74.39
C ILE A 243 32.91 -45.42 -75.74
N ALA A 244 31.82 -44.69 -76.02
CA ALA A 244 31.11 -44.79 -77.29
C ALA A 244 32.01 -44.42 -78.48
N ALA A 245 32.83 -43.38 -78.36
CA ALA A 245 33.78 -42.98 -79.40
C ALA A 245 34.83 -44.07 -79.66
N VAL A 246 35.37 -44.69 -78.60
CA VAL A 246 36.32 -45.81 -78.73
C VAL A 246 35.68 -47.02 -79.41
N ILE A 247 34.45 -47.36 -79.05
CA ILE A 247 33.68 -48.46 -79.69
C ILE A 247 33.47 -48.16 -81.17
N ILE A 248 33.08 -46.94 -81.54
CA ILE A 248 32.89 -46.53 -82.94
C ILE A 248 34.21 -46.63 -83.73
N ILE A 249 35.32 -46.18 -83.14
CA ILE A 249 36.66 -46.29 -83.74
C ILE A 249 37.05 -47.75 -83.93
N TYR A 250 36.79 -48.61 -82.94
CA TYR A 250 37.08 -50.04 -83.00
C TYR A 250 36.27 -50.74 -84.11
N ILE A 251 34.96 -50.47 -84.19
CA ILE A 251 34.09 -51.01 -85.25
C ILE A 251 34.56 -50.55 -86.64
N LYS A 252 34.93 -49.27 -86.79
CA LYS A 252 35.51 -48.75 -88.05
C LYS A 252 36.85 -49.43 -88.39
N LYS A 253 37.66 -49.77 -87.39
CA LYS A 253 38.94 -50.49 -87.58
C LYS A 253 38.73 -51.96 -87.96
N CYS A 254 37.71 -52.63 -87.44
CA CYS A 254 37.37 -54.01 -87.82
C CYS A 254 36.79 -54.12 -89.24
N LYS A 255 36.08 -53.10 -89.75
CA LYS A 255 35.58 -53.08 -91.13
C LYS A 255 36.67 -52.84 -92.21
N ARG A 256 37.92 -52.55 -91.84
CA ARG A 256 39.02 -52.22 -92.77
C ARG A 256 40.10 -53.30 -92.95
N LYS A 257 39.91 -54.53 -92.47
CA LYS A 257 40.84 -55.64 -92.79
C LYS A 257 40.46 -56.33 -94.11
N PRO A 258 41.32 -56.38 -95.13
CA PRO A 258 41.09 -57.18 -96.33
C PRO A 258 41.41 -58.67 -96.07
N SER A 259 40.52 -59.54 -96.51
CA SER A 259 40.75 -60.99 -96.61
C SER A 259 41.61 -61.30 -97.85
N ARG A 260 42.74 -62.04 -97.68
CA ARG A 260 43.50 -62.61 -98.80
C ARG A 260 43.98 -64.06 -98.53
N VAL A 261 43.37 -64.97 -99.30
CA VAL A 261 43.87 -66.16 -100.04
C VAL A 261 44.20 -67.50 -99.34
N GLY A 262 43.73 -68.59 -100.01
CA GLY A 262 44.27 -69.97 -100.09
C GLY A 262 43.17 -71.03 -99.85
N SER A 263 42.90 -72.08 -100.63
CA SER A 263 43.66 -72.86 -101.62
C SER A 263 42.71 -73.78 -102.41
N ASP A 264 43.14 -74.22 -103.60
CA ASP A 264 43.05 -75.57 -104.20
C ASP A 264 42.94 -75.48 -105.73
N ALA A 265 43.38 -76.41 -106.58
CA ALA A 265 44.45 -77.42 -106.64
C ALA A 265 44.23 -78.16 -107.99
N GLY A 266 45.28 -78.46 -108.77
CA GLY A 266 45.31 -79.44 -109.88
C GLY A 266 44.58 -79.05 -111.19
N THR A 267 45.00 -79.43 -112.40
CA THR A 267 45.81 -80.57 -112.87
C THR A 267 46.33 -80.31 -114.30
N ASP A 268 47.43 -80.99 -114.64
CA ASP A 268 48.09 -81.15 -115.95
C ASP A 268 47.17 -81.55 -117.13
N VAL A 269 47.48 -81.04 -118.34
CA VAL A 269 48.05 -81.72 -119.54
C VAL A 269 48.02 -80.74 -120.72
#